data_AF-A0A6A3L9A3-F1
#
_entry.id   AF-A0A6A3L9A3-F1
#
_cell.length_a   1.000
_cell.length_b   1.000
_cell.length_c   1.000
_cell.angle_alpha   90.00
_cell.angle_beta   90.00
_cell.angle_gamma   90.00
#
_symmetry.space_group_name_H-M   'P 1'
#
loop_
_entity.id
_entity.type
_entity.pdbx_description
1 polymer ?
#
loop_
_entity_poly.entity_id
_entity_poly.type
_entity_poly.pdbx_seq_one_letter_code
_entity_poly.pdbx_strand_id
1 'polypeptide(L)'
;MKLFCAIVGVAGSAFEVDIDEGASVSALKEAIKDKKKNDLKDVDADKLQLFLAKTADGKWLPSNDPDVVAMRSGAVSEKVQNLLNGQIDPAEEIADVFVPAPQKKEIHVLVVVPEGAVGSASETSKMDQVVQEVHEMYAQTVLTKRKR
;
A
#
# COMPACT_ATOMS: atom_id res chain seq x y z
N MET A 1 -10.45 -18.75 9.04
CA MET A 1 -10.28 -18.64 7.58
C MET A 1 -8.89 -18.10 7.25
N LYS A 2 -8.32 -18.47 6.08
CA LYS A 2 -7.01 -17.96 5.60
C LYS A 2 -7.19 -17.06 4.39
N LEU A 3 -6.75 -15.80 4.53
CA LEU A 3 -6.76 -14.80 3.47
C LEU A 3 -5.34 -14.52 2.99
N PHE A 4 -5.20 -14.25 1.69
CA PHE A 4 -3.93 -13.84 1.11
C PHE A 4 -4.03 -12.36 0.78
N CYS A 5 -3.18 -11.59 1.45
CA CYS A 5 -3.14 -10.13 1.35
C CYS A 5 -1.90 -9.72 0.58
N ALA A 6 -2.03 -8.70 -0.26
CA ALA A 6 -0.91 -8.09 -0.97
C ALA A 6 -0.94 -6.57 -0.84
N ILE A 7 0.22 -5.96 -0.62
CA ILE A 7 0.33 -4.50 -0.49
C ILE A 7 0.52 -3.92 -1.89
N VAL A 8 -0.33 -2.97 -2.26
CA VAL A 8 -0.27 -2.29 -3.55
C VAL A 8 0.68 -1.10 -3.45
N GLY A 9 1.55 -0.94 -4.46
CA GLY A 9 2.53 0.16 -4.53
C GLY A 9 3.80 -0.06 -3.70
N VAL A 10 3.91 -1.16 -2.96
CA VAL A 10 5.12 -1.53 -2.21
C VAL A 10 5.66 -2.86 -2.76
N ALA A 11 6.96 -2.91 -3.06
CA ALA A 11 7.60 -4.14 -3.48
C ALA A 11 7.52 -5.18 -2.34
N GLY A 12 6.83 -6.29 -2.59
CA GLY A 12 6.57 -7.28 -1.56
C GLY A 12 5.79 -8.49 -2.07
N SER A 13 5.97 -9.63 -1.41
CA SER A 13 5.15 -10.82 -1.69
C SER A 13 3.84 -10.79 -0.91
N ALA A 14 2.81 -11.42 -1.47
CA ALA A 14 1.58 -11.68 -0.76
C ALA A 14 1.84 -12.53 0.50
N PHE A 15 1.09 -12.28 1.56
CA PHE A 15 1.23 -12.95 2.85
C PHE A 15 -0.12 -13.51 3.31
N GLU A 16 -0.05 -14.61 4.06
CA GLU A 16 -1.22 -15.25 4.63
C GLU A 16 -1.59 -14.59 5.97
N VAL A 17 -2.87 -14.25 6.12
CA VAL A 17 -3.49 -13.77 7.35
C VAL A 17 -4.57 -14.76 7.75
N ASP A 18 -4.55 -15.17 9.01
CA ASP A 18 -5.57 -16.04 9.59
C ASP A 18 -6.55 -15.16 10.39
N ILE A 19 -7.83 -15.27 10.08
CA ILE A 19 -8.90 -14.51 10.70
C ILE A 19 -10.17 -15.35 10.80
N ASP A 20 -10.97 -15.12 11.84
CA ASP A 20 -12.26 -15.76 12.00
C ASP A 20 -13.27 -15.27 10.94
N GLU A 21 -14.18 -16.14 10.52
CA GLU A 21 -15.19 -15.80 9.50
C GLU A 21 -16.25 -14.82 10.06
N GLY A 22 -16.56 -14.92 11.36
CA GLY A 22 -17.43 -13.97 12.05
C GLY A 22 -16.69 -12.73 12.58
N ALA A 23 -15.43 -12.55 12.21
CA ALA A 23 -14.72 -11.31 12.54
C ALA A 23 -15.15 -10.18 11.60
N SER A 24 -14.95 -8.95 12.05
CA SER A 24 -15.13 -7.77 11.23
C SER A 24 -13.92 -7.50 10.33
N VAL A 25 -14.13 -6.73 9.27
CA VAL A 25 -13.06 -6.22 8.41
C VAL A 25 -12.10 -5.30 9.20
N SER A 26 -12.57 -4.62 10.24
CA SER A 26 -11.67 -3.88 11.15
C SER A 26 -10.65 -4.79 11.84
N ALA A 27 -11.05 -5.98 12.32
CA ALA A 27 -10.13 -6.95 12.89
C ALA A 27 -9.12 -7.48 11.85
N LEU A 28 -9.53 -7.57 10.57
CA LEU A 28 -8.62 -7.91 9.47
C LEU A 28 -7.52 -6.86 9.29
N LYS A 29 -7.86 -5.58 9.39
CA LYS A 29 -6.87 -4.49 9.31
C LYS A 29 -5.83 -4.61 10.42
N GLU A 30 -6.27 -4.90 11.65
CA GLU A 30 -5.36 -5.13 12.77
C GLU A 30 -4.48 -6.37 12.55
N ALA A 31 -5.06 -7.48 12.11
CA ALA A 31 -4.31 -8.71 11.83
C ALA A 31 -3.25 -8.50 10.74
N ILE A 32 -3.57 -7.73 9.69
CA ILE A 32 -2.61 -7.35 8.64
C ILE A 32 -1.47 -6.51 9.22
N LYS A 33 -1.80 -5.46 9.98
CA LYS A 33 -0.79 -4.62 10.66
C LYS A 33 0.09 -5.46 11.55
N ASP A 34 -0.48 -6.40 12.30
CA ASP A 34 0.25 -7.25 13.21
C ASP A 34 1.21 -8.21 12.51
N LYS A 35 0.81 -8.72 11.33
CA LYS A 35 1.67 -9.55 10.48
C LYS A 35 2.80 -8.77 9.82
N LYS A 36 2.54 -7.51 9.47
CA LYS A 36 3.44 -6.63 8.72
C LYS A 36 3.88 -5.40 9.53
N LYS A 37 4.09 -5.57 10.85
CA LYS A 37 4.48 -4.45 11.74
C LYS A 37 5.69 -3.67 11.27
N ASN A 38 6.68 -4.31 10.64
CA ASN A 38 7.87 -3.62 10.15
C ASN A 38 7.57 -2.73 8.94
N ASP A 39 6.74 -3.22 8.01
CA ASP A 39 6.35 -2.50 6.79
C ASP A 39 5.29 -1.42 7.08
N LEU A 40 4.45 -1.64 8.12
CA LEU A 40 3.32 -0.79 8.51
C LEU A 40 3.54 -0.11 9.87
N LYS A 41 4.78 0.07 10.32
CA LYS A 41 5.11 0.61 11.64
C LYS A 41 4.59 2.03 11.85
N ASP A 42 4.61 2.84 10.79
CA ASP A 42 4.22 4.25 10.79
C ASP A 42 2.75 4.44 10.37
N VAL A 43 2.02 3.35 10.13
CA VAL A 43 0.66 3.36 9.60
C VAL A 43 -0.30 2.78 10.63
N ASP A 44 -1.36 3.53 10.94
CA ASP A 44 -2.43 3.04 11.81
C ASP A 44 -3.31 2.04 11.05
N ALA A 45 -3.82 1.04 11.78
CA ALA A 45 -4.61 -0.02 11.15
C ALA A 45 -5.89 0.55 10.50
N ASP A 46 -6.50 1.58 11.09
CA ASP A 46 -7.69 2.24 10.55
C ASP A 46 -7.43 2.96 9.22
N LYS A 47 -6.21 3.48 9.03
CA LYS A 47 -5.78 4.15 7.80
C LYS A 47 -5.55 3.20 6.64
N LEU A 48 -5.43 1.89 6.92
CA LEU A 48 -5.29 0.88 5.86
C LEU A 48 -6.59 0.80 5.07
N GLN A 49 -6.45 0.89 3.74
CA GLN A 49 -7.56 0.72 2.83
C GLN A 49 -7.52 -0.71 2.27
N LEU A 50 -8.56 -1.49 2.57
CA LEU A 50 -8.68 -2.86 2.08
C LEU A 50 -9.63 -2.89 0.89
N PHE A 51 -9.20 -3.59 -0.17
CA PHE A 51 -9.97 -3.78 -1.39
C PHE A 51 -10.04 -5.26 -1.74
N LEU A 52 -11.12 -5.67 -2.38
CA LEU A 52 -11.27 -7.03 -2.85
C LEU A 52 -10.46 -7.24 -4.13
N ALA A 53 -9.65 -8.29 -4.15
CA ALA A 53 -8.93 -8.72 -5.35
C ALA A 53 -9.85 -9.51 -6.31
N LYS A 54 -11.11 -9.05 -6.45
CA LYS A 54 -12.16 -9.73 -7.20
C LYS A 54 -12.42 -9.01 -8.51
N THR A 55 -12.24 -9.72 -9.63
CA THR A 55 -12.50 -9.17 -10.96
C THR A 55 -13.98 -8.86 -11.17
N ALA A 56 -14.31 -8.10 -12.23
CA ALA A 56 -15.68 -7.81 -12.61
C ALA A 56 -16.53 -9.08 -12.82
N ASP A 57 -15.90 -10.19 -13.25
CA ASP A 57 -16.53 -11.52 -13.38
C ASP A 57 -16.80 -12.23 -12.05
N GLY A 58 -16.44 -11.60 -10.94
CA GLY A 58 -16.61 -12.14 -9.60
C GLY A 58 -15.60 -13.22 -9.21
N LYS A 59 -14.45 -13.28 -9.87
CA LYS A 59 -13.38 -14.26 -9.59
C LYS A 59 -12.20 -13.60 -8.87
N TRP A 60 -11.54 -14.35 -7.99
CA TRP A 60 -10.33 -13.89 -7.31
C TRP A 60 -9.14 -13.79 -8.26
N LEU A 61 -8.17 -12.92 -7.95
CA LEU A 61 -6.95 -12.80 -8.73
C LEU A 61 -6.03 -14.01 -8.48
N PRO A 62 -5.63 -14.75 -9.53
CA PRO A 62 -4.69 -15.83 -9.34
C PRO A 62 -3.31 -15.30 -8.96
N SER A 63 -2.61 -16.00 -8.06
CA SER A 63 -1.26 -15.60 -7.63
C SER A 63 -0.20 -15.65 -8.73
N ASN A 64 -0.47 -16.34 -9.84
CA ASN A 64 0.39 -16.40 -11.03
C ASN A 64 0.02 -15.34 -12.10
N ASP A 65 -1.01 -14.54 -11.84
CA ASP A 65 -1.46 -13.52 -12.79
C ASP A 65 -0.33 -12.53 -13.02
N PRO A 66 -0.04 -12.13 -14.27
CA PRO A 66 1.06 -11.21 -14.57
C PRO A 66 0.94 -9.90 -13.80
N ASP A 67 -0.28 -9.43 -13.53
CA ASP A 67 -0.53 -8.22 -12.75
C ASP A 67 -0.13 -8.41 -11.27
N VAL A 68 -0.39 -9.59 -10.68
CA VAL A 68 0.08 -9.91 -9.32
C VAL A 68 1.60 -10.02 -9.28
N VAL A 69 2.21 -10.61 -10.30
CA VAL A 69 3.68 -10.73 -10.40
C VAL A 69 4.32 -9.36 -10.52
N ALA A 70 3.77 -8.47 -11.36
CA ALA A 70 4.22 -7.08 -11.47
C ALA A 70 4.06 -6.34 -10.14
N MET A 71 2.96 -6.55 -9.43
CA MET A 71 2.72 -5.97 -8.11
C MET A 71 3.77 -6.38 -7.07
N ARG A 72 4.36 -7.57 -7.17
CA ARG A 72 5.46 -7.98 -6.27
C ARG A 72 6.71 -7.11 -6.43
N SER A 73 6.91 -6.51 -7.60
CA SER A 73 7.97 -5.53 -7.85
C SER A 73 7.59 -4.08 -7.51
N GLY A 74 6.37 -3.86 -7.00
CA GLY A 74 5.83 -2.53 -6.69
C GLY A 74 5.14 -1.84 -7.88
N ALA A 75 5.00 -2.51 -9.03
CA ALA A 75 4.28 -1.96 -10.18
C ALA A 75 2.77 -2.16 -10.02
N VAL A 76 1.99 -1.11 -10.31
CA VAL A 76 0.52 -1.18 -10.25
C VAL A 76 -0.04 -1.09 -11.66
N SER A 77 -0.55 -2.22 -12.18
CA SER A 77 -1.22 -2.25 -13.48
C SER A 77 -2.59 -1.57 -13.43
N GLU A 78 -3.08 -1.08 -14.56
CA GLU A 78 -4.45 -0.52 -14.69
C GLU A 78 -5.53 -1.50 -14.20
N LYS A 79 -5.35 -2.80 -14.45
CA LYS A 79 -6.26 -3.84 -13.92
C LYS A 79 -6.33 -3.81 -12.40
N VAL A 80 -5.19 -3.69 -11.71
CA VAL A 80 -5.15 -3.58 -10.25
C VAL A 80 -5.81 -2.29 -9.80
N GLN A 81 -5.54 -1.16 -10.47
CA GLN A 81 -6.18 0.12 -10.16
C GLN A 81 -7.70 0.05 -10.28
N ASN A 82 -8.22 -0.64 -11.30
CA ASN A 82 -9.66 -0.86 -11.47
C ASN A 82 -10.28 -1.70 -10.34
N LEU A 83 -9.50 -2.60 -9.72
CA LEU A 83 -9.94 -3.37 -8.55
C LEU A 83 -9.99 -2.53 -7.26
N LEU A 84 -9.29 -1.40 -7.23
CA LEU A 84 -9.30 -0.47 -6.09
C LEU A 84 -10.53 0.45 -6.06
N ASN A 85 -11.56 0.16 -6.87
CA ASN A 85 -12.74 1.03 -6.99
C ASN A 85 -13.89 0.69 -6.01
N GLY A 86 -13.67 -0.26 -5.10
CA GLY A 86 -14.65 -0.69 -4.09
C GLY A 86 -13.97 -1.07 -2.79
N GLN A 87 -13.76 -0.08 -1.92
CA GLN A 87 -13.20 -0.31 -0.59
C GLN A 87 -14.17 -1.19 0.22
N ILE A 88 -13.62 -2.16 0.95
CA ILE A 88 -14.39 -2.99 1.86
C ILE A 88 -14.81 -2.15 3.06
N ASP A 89 -16.10 -2.17 3.38
CA ASP A 89 -16.60 -1.50 4.57
C ASP A 89 -16.04 -2.19 5.84
N PRO A 90 -15.39 -1.43 6.76
CA PRO A 90 -14.81 -1.99 7.97
C PRO A 90 -15.84 -2.60 8.94
N ALA A 91 -17.12 -2.23 8.82
CA ALA A 91 -18.22 -2.74 9.64
C ALA A 91 -18.80 -4.07 9.13
N GLU A 92 -18.45 -4.47 7.90
CA GLU A 92 -18.89 -5.75 7.34
C GLU A 92 -18.14 -6.93 7.95
N GLU A 93 -18.78 -8.10 7.92
CA GLU A 93 -18.21 -9.36 8.36
C GLU A 93 -17.38 -10.01 7.25
N ILE A 94 -16.32 -10.73 7.64
CA ILE A 94 -15.45 -11.43 6.70
C ILE A 94 -16.24 -12.48 5.89
N ALA A 95 -17.19 -13.18 6.53
CA ALA A 95 -18.01 -14.17 5.86
C ALA A 95 -18.85 -13.59 4.70
N ASP A 96 -19.41 -12.39 4.85
CA ASP A 96 -20.27 -11.75 3.85
C ASP A 96 -19.48 -11.08 2.73
N VAL A 97 -18.31 -10.52 3.06
CA VAL A 97 -17.44 -9.84 2.11
C VAL A 97 -16.72 -10.84 1.20
N PHE A 98 -16.20 -11.94 1.76
CA PHE A 98 -15.34 -12.88 1.04
C PHE A 98 -16.15 -14.03 0.43
N VAL A 99 -17.10 -13.67 -0.44
CA VAL A 99 -17.97 -14.62 -1.16
C VAL A 99 -17.67 -14.58 -2.68
N PRO A 100 -17.38 -15.71 -3.34
CA PRO A 100 -17.31 -17.07 -2.79
C PRO A 100 -16.06 -17.29 -1.94
N ALA A 101 -16.10 -18.31 -1.08
CA ALA A 101 -15.04 -18.57 -0.12
C ALA A 101 -13.63 -18.59 -0.79
N PRO A 102 -12.65 -17.89 -0.20
CA PRO A 102 -11.30 -17.74 -0.72
C PRO A 102 -10.60 -19.10 -0.91
N GLN A 103 -9.95 -19.29 -2.05
CA GLN A 103 -9.24 -20.53 -2.38
C GLN A 103 -7.72 -20.40 -2.28
N LYS A 104 -7.03 -21.53 -2.24
CA LYS A 104 -5.57 -21.55 -2.20
C LYS A 104 -5.00 -21.09 -3.54
N LYS A 105 -3.88 -20.36 -3.50
CA LYS A 105 -3.14 -19.81 -4.67
C LYS A 105 -3.79 -18.59 -5.34
N GLU A 106 -4.71 -17.92 -4.66
CA GLU A 106 -5.35 -16.69 -5.13
C GLU A 106 -5.07 -15.55 -4.13
N ILE A 107 -5.10 -14.31 -4.62
CA ILE A 107 -5.06 -13.10 -3.80
C ILE A 107 -6.50 -12.72 -3.50
N HIS A 108 -6.77 -12.43 -2.23
CA HIS A 108 -8.12 -12.10 -1.76
C HIS A 108 -8.24 -10.63 -1.40
N VAL A 109 -7.18 -10.06 -0.81
CA VAL A 109 -7.17 -8.69 -0.29
C VAL A 109 -6.02 -7.89 -0.90
N LEU A 110 -6.36 -6.72 -1.43
CA LEU A 110 -5.41 -5.68 -1.81
C LEU A 110 -5.37 -4.64 -0.71
N VAL A 111 -4.20 -4.41 -0.14
CA VAL A 111 -3.95 -3.46 0.94
C VAL A 111 -3.29 -2.24 0.33
N VAL A 112 -3.96 -1.09 0.37
CA VAL A 112 -3.39 0.18 -0.04
C VAL A 112 -3.03 0.96 1.22
N VAL A 113 -1.81 1.51 1.20
CA VAL A 113 -1.31 2.42 2.22
C VAL A 113 -1.45 3.84 1.66
N PRO A 114 -2.26 4.73 2.27
CA PRO A 114 -2.38 6.09 1.78
C PRO A 114 -1.05 6.84 1.90
N GLU A 115 -0.65 7.49 0.79
CA GLU A 115 0.49 8.41 0.78
C GLU A 115 0.22 9.56 1.75
N GLY A 116 0.99 9.62 2.83
CA GLY A 116 0.80 10.54 3.95
C GLY A 116 1.07 9.89 5.31
N ALA A 117 1.02 8.56 5.41
CA ALA A 117 1.43 7.82 6.61
C ALA A 117 2.90 7.36 6.56
N VAL A 118 3.44 7.16 5.35
CA VAL A 118 4.89 7.05 5.16
C VAL A 118 5.45 8.45 4.99
N GLY A 119 6.19 8.93 5.98
CA GLY A 119 7.15 10.00 5.75
C GLY A 119 8.14 9.51 4.70
N SER A 120 7.83 9.71 3.42
CA SER A 120 8.79 9.58 2.34
C SER A 120 9.81 10.70 2.53
N ALA A 121 10.84 10.41 3.32
CA ALA A 121 12.06 11.19 3.42
C ALA A 121 12.90 11.13 2.13
N SER A 122 12.29 10.83 0.98
CA SER A 122 12.99 10.61 -0.29
C SER A 122 12.96 11.83 -1.22
N GLU A 123 12.02 12.75 -1.04
CA GLU A 123 11.85 13.90 -1.95
C GLU A 123 12.29 15.25 -1.37
N THR A 124 12.47 15.38 -0.05
CA THR A 124 13.01 16.61 0.56
C THR A 124 14.52 16.73 0.40
N SER A 125 15.25 15.60 0.40
CA SER A 125 16.73 15.58 0.36
C SER A 125 17.32 16.22 -0.91
N LYS A 126 16.62 16.11 -2.06
CA LYS A 126 17.08 16.73 -3.32
C LYS A 126 16.80 18.22 -3.37
N MET A 127 15.68 18.66 -2.81
CA MET A 127 15.31 20.09 -2.78
C MET A 127 16.20 20.87 -1.81
N ASP A 128 16.51 20.30 -0.63
CA ASP A 128 17.39 20.91 0.37
C ASP A 128 18.83 21.12 -0.14
N GLN A 129 19.38 20.16 -0.90
CA GLN A 129 20.72 20.31 -1.51
C GLN A 129 20.78 21.49 -2.49
N VAL A 130 19.74 21.67 -3.32
CA VAL A 130 19.70 22.79 -4.28
C VAL A 130 19.55 24.13 -3.55
N VAL A 131 18.79 24.19 -2.46
CA VAL A 131 18.63 25.42 -1.67
C VAL A 131 19.95 25.83 -0.99
N GLN A 132 20.71 24.87 -0.46
CA GLN A 132 22.03 25.15 0.12
C GLN A 132 23.03 25.68 -0.93
N GLU A 133 23.10 25.06 -2.10
CA GLU A 133 24.05 25.48 -3.15
C GLU A 133 23.71 26.87 -3.71
N VAL A 134 22.42 27.20 -3.83
CA VAL A 134 21.97 28.55 -4.24
C VAL A 134 22.30 29.61 -3.19
N HIS A 135 22.15 29.31 -1.89
CA HIS A 135 22.53 30.25 -0.83
C HIS A 135 24.05 30.52 -0.80
N GLU A 136 24.87 29.49 -0.99
CA GLU A 136 26.33 29.65 -1.01
C GLU A 136 26.79 30.48 -2.22
N MET A 137 26.24 30.22 -3.40
CA MET A 137 26.52 31.00 -4.62
C MET A 137 26.09 32.48 -4.47
N TYR A 138 24.94 32.75 -3.85
CA TYR A 138 24.47 34.12 -3.63
C TYR A 138 25.41 34.88 -2.69
N ALA A 139 25.89 34.24 -1.61
CA ALA A 139 26.85 34.85 -0.69
C ALA A 139 28.17 35.27 -1.38
N GLN A 140 28.72 34.41 -2.25
CA GLN A 140 29.93 34.74 -3.01
C GLN A 140 29.72 35.88 -4.02
N THR A 141 28.54 35.93 -4.65
CA THR A 141 28.20 36.96 -5.64
C THR A 141 27.98 38.34 -5.00
N VAL A 142 27.36 38.40 -3.82
CA VAL A 142 27.13 39.66 -3.10
C VAL A 142 28.44 40.24 -2.55
N LEU A 143 29.38 39.39 -2.11
CA LEU A 143 30.68 39.83 -1.58
C LEU A 143 31.61 40.39 -2.68
N THR A 144 31.51 39.90 -3.91
CA THR A 144 32.33 40.40 -5.04
C THR A 144 31.85 41.73 -5.61
N LYS A 145 30.60 42.13 -5.35
CA LYS A 145 30.02 43.41 -5.79
C LYS A 145 30.24 44.58 -4.82
N ARG A 146 30.66 44.35 -3.57
CA ARG A 146 30.90 45.39 -2.56
C ARG A 146 32.35 45.87 -2.44
N LYS A 147 33.27 45.40 -3.29
CA LYS A 147 34.70 45.74 -3.23
C LYS A 147 35.20 46.50 -4.46
N ARG A 148 34.34 47.28 -5.11
CA ARG A 148 34.73 48.20 -6.18
C ARG A 148 34.17 49.59 -5.92
#